data_AF-A0A5S3YT26-F1
#
_entry.id   AF-A0A5S3YT26-F1
#
_cell.length_a   1.000
_cell.length_b   1.000
_cell.length_c   1.000
_cell.angle_alpha   90.00
_cell.angle_beta   90.00
_cell.angle_gamma   90.00
#
_symmetry.space_group_name_H-M   'P 1'
#
loop_
_entity.id
_entity.type
_entity.pdbx_description
1 polymer ?
#
loop_
_entity_poly.entity_id
_entity_poly.type
_entity_poly.pdbx_seq_one_letter_code
_entity_poly.pdbx_strand_id
1 'polypeptide(L)'
;GILLALSGLVQAVPMLYDVRYNPVPDKETELQFVFDEQLDIEPTVTVLNSPARLALFFPNAEFEESLKSLAVNKAGIQVIESRMEEKGFTLTVVMDKLKLYKTRVKNNLVYLQVSDNP
;
A
#
# COMPACT_ATOMS: atom_id res chain seq x y z
N GLY A 1 5.73 13.36 48.26
CA GLY A 1 6.34 13.63 46.95
C GLY A 1 5.37 13.20 45.88
N ILE A 2 5.09 14.06 44.91
CA ILE A 2 4.20 13.73 43.79
C ILE A 2 5.03 13.00 42.74
N LEU A 3 4.69 11.75 42.46
CA LEU A 3 5.26 10.97 41.37
C LEU A 3 4.55 11.38 40.08
N LEU A 4 5.23 12.14 39.21
CA LEU A 4 4.73 12.45 37.87
C LEU A 4 5.01 11.26 36.96
N ALA A 5 3.98 10.48 36.65
CA ALA A 5 4.05 9.47 35.59
C ALA A 5 3.97 10.17 34.24
N LEU A 6 5.12 10.32 33.57
CA LEU A 6 5.18 10.70 32.16
C LEU A 6 4.84 9.45 31.33
N SER A 7 3.55 9.20 31.10
CA SER A 7 3.12 8.24 30.09
C SER A 7 3.40 8.85 28.71
N GLY A 8 4.55 8.50 28.12
CA GLY A 8 4.83 8.81 26.72
C GLY A 8 3.78 8.16 25.82
N LEU A 9 3.27 8.91 24.85
CA LEU A 9 2.40 8.35 23.82
C LEU A 9 3.26 7.44 22.93
N VAL A 10 3.16 6.14 23.14
CA VAL A 10 3.64 5.16 22.15
C VAL A 10 2.63 5.19 21.02
N GLN A 11 2.97 5.81 19.89
CA GLN A 11 2.18 5.62 18.67
C GLN A 11 2.50 4.23 18.13
N ALA A 12 1.46 3.42 17.93
CA ALA A 12 1.61 2.13 17.27
C ALA A 12 2.10 2.36 15.83
N VAL A 13 3.03 1.51 15.37
CA VAL A 13 3.55 1.54 14.01
C VAL A 13 2.46 0.94 13.11
N PRO A 14 1.92 1.67 12.11
CA PRO A 14 0.88 1.13 11.24
C PRO A 14 1.36 -0.10 10.50
N MET A 15 0.58 -1.16 10.54
CA MET A 15 0.87 -2.44 9.92
C MET A 15 -0.16 -2.75 8.83
N LEU A 16 0.32 -2.91 7.60
CA LEU A 16 -0.46 -3.44 6.50
C LEU A 16 -0.76 -4.92 6.77
N TYR A 17 -2.03 -5.27 6.97
CA TYR A 17 -2.44 -6.64 7.28
C TYR A 17 -3.38 -7.27 6.25
N ASP A 18 -3.95 -6.48 5.34
CA ASP A 18 -4.84 -6.98 4.29
C ASP A 18 -4.72 -6.18 2.99
N VAL A 19 -4.89 -6.86 1.86
CA VAL A 19 -4.91 -6.27 0.52
C VAL A 19 -6.17 -6.76 -0.20
N ARG A 20 -7.09 -5.83 -0.45
CA ARG A 20 -8.37 -6.14 -1.09
C ARG A 20 -8.36 -5.73 -2.55
N TYR A 21 -8.79 -6.66 -3.40
CA TYR A 21 -9.02 -6.40 -4.82
C TYR A 21 -10.51 -6.20 -5.06
N ASN A 22 -10.90 -5.01 -5.53
CA ASN A 22 -12.27 -4.68 -5.87
C ASN A 22 -12.35 -4.27 -7.34
N PRO A 23 -12.94 -5.11 -8.22
CA PRO A 23 -13.22 -4.67 -9.58
C PRO A 23 -14.31 -3.59 -9.54
N VAL A 24 -14.07 -2.46 -10.20
CA VAL A 24 -15.05 -1.38 -10.33
C VAL A 24 -15.79 -1.58 -11.66
N PRO A 25 -17.13 -1.47 -11.69
CA PRO A 25 -17.86 -1.33 -12.94
C PRO A 25 -17.25 -0.18 -13.78
N ASP A 26 -17.16 -0.35 -15.10
CA ASP A 26 -16.57 0.63 -16.05
C ASP A 26 -15.04 0.61 -16.27
N LYS A 27 -14.40 -0.56 -16.10
CA LYS A 27 -13.00 -0.83 -16.49
C LYS A 27 -11.95 -0.11 -15.62
N GLU A 28 -12.24 0.02 -14.34
CA GLU A 28 -11.24 0.42 -13.37
C GLU A 28 -11.10 -0.70 -12.33
N THR A 29 -9.87 -0.87 -11.85
CA THR A 29 -9.56 -1.80 -10.78
C THR A 29 -9.12 -0.99 -9.57
N GLU A 30 -9.71 -1.25 -8.41
CA GLU A 30 -9.30 -0.64 -7.15
C GLU A 30 -8.63 -1.68 -6.24
N LEU A 31 -7.38 -1.42 -5.88
CA LEU A 31 -6.70 -2.08 -4.78
C LEU A 31 -6.88 -1.25 -3.51
N GLN A 32 -7.15 -1.93 -2.39
CA GLN A 32 -7.19 -1.31 -1.07
C GLN A 32 -6.14 -1.96 -0.18
N PHE A 33 -5.22 -1.16 0.32
CA PHE A 33 -4.22 -1.55 1.31
C PHE A 33 -4.74 -1.16 2.68
N VAL A 34 -4.95 -2.15 3.55
CA VAL A 34 -5.64 -2.01 4.82
C VAL A 34 -4.63 -2.08 5.97
N PHE A 35 -4.53 -0.98 6.70
CA PHE A 35 -3.68 -0.85 7.88
C PHE A 35 -4.52 -1.03 9.15
N ASP A 36 -3.90 -1.52 10.22
CA ASP A 36 -4.53 -1.62 11.54
C ASP A 36 -4.69 -0.25 12.20
N GLU A 37 -3.74 0.65 11.95
CA GLU A 37 -3.72 2.03 12.42
C GLU A 37 -3.87 3.04 11.26
N GLN A 38 -4.21 4.27 11.62
CA GLN A 38 -4.23 5.37 10.65
C GLN A 38 -2.81 5.68 10.15
N LEU A 39 -2.72 5.99 8.85
CA LEU A 39 -1.48 6.52 8.30
C LEU A 39 -1.37 8.02 8.56
N ASP A 40 -0.28 8.44 9.19
CA ASP A 40 0.06 9.85 9.41
C ASP A 40 0.69 10.49 8.16
N ILE A 41 1.20 9.68 7.24
CA ILE A 41 1.94 10.12 6.05
C ILE A 41 1.42 9.35 4.84
N GLU A 42 1.12 10.06 3.75
CA GLU A 42 0.75 9.43 2.49
C GLU A 42 1.94 8.71 1.84
N PRO A 43 1.73 7.55 1.18
CA PRO A 43 2.82 6.86 0.51
C PRO A 43 3.31 7.64 -0.70
N THR A 44 4.62 7.63 -0.89
CA THR A 44 5.21 8.16 -2.13
C THR A 44 5.09 7.12 -3.24
N VAL A 45 4.63 7.54 -4.42
CA VAL A 45 4.48 6.64 -5.57
C VAL A 45 5.57 6.88 -6.60
N THR A 46 6.26 5.81 -7.00
CA THR A 46 7.24 5.81 -8.10
C THR A 46 6.77 4.91 -9.22
N VAL A 47 6.81 5.44 -10.45
CA VAL A 47 6.49 4.68 -11.67
C VAL A 47 7.78 4.13 -12.26
N LEU A 48 7.81 2.83 -12.53
CA LEU A 48 8.94 2.15 -13.17
C LEU A 48 8.47 1.51 -14.48
N ASN A 49 9.18 1.80 -15.56
CA ASN A 49 8.92 1.24 -16.88
C ASN A 49 9.88 0.05 -17.12
N SER A 50 9.36 -1.06 -17.66
CA SER A 50 10.12 -2.28 -18.03
C SER A 50 10.73 -3.09 -16.86
N PRO A 51 9.97 -4.01 -16.21
CA PRO A 51 8.53 -4.24 -16.36
C PRO A 51 7.71 -3.14 -15.71
N ALA A 52 6.46 -2.99 -16.13
CA ALA A 52 5.56 -1.96 -15.63
C ALA A 52 5.26 -2.19 -14.14
N ARG A 53 5.68 -1.24 -13.29
CA ARG A 53 5.51 -1.32 -11.84
C ARG A 53 5.11 0.02 -11.25
N LEU A 54 4.27 -0.04 -10.23
CA LEU A 54 4.03 1.06 -9.30
C LEU A 54 4.62 0.66 -7.95
N ALA A 55 5.61 1.42 -7.49
CA ALA A 55 6.21 1.25 -6.18
C ALA A 55 5.64 2.31 -5.23
N LEU A 56 4.95 1.87 -4.18
CA LEU A 56 4.40 2.71 -3.13
C LEU A 56 5.29 2.55 -1.89
N PHE A 57 5.98 3.61 -1.51
CA PHE A 57 6.78 3.62 -0.29
C PHE A 57 5.96 4.18 0.88
N PHE A 58 5.77 3.36 1.92
CA PHE A 58 5.08 3.71 3.14
C PHE A 58 6.11 3.98 4.25
N PRO A 59 6.32 5.26 4.64
CA PRO A 59 7.27 5.59 5.70
C PRO A 59 6.71 5.22 7.08
N ASN A 60 7.59 4.77 7.98
CA ASN A 60 7.26 4.40 9.36
C ASN A 60 6.09 3.42 9.49
N ALA A 61 5.99 2.50 8.55
CA ALA A 61 4.97 1.46 8.54
C ALA A 61 5.62 0.09 8.31
N GLU A 62 4.91 -0.96 8.68
CA GLU A 62 5.29 -2.35 8.52
C GLU A 62 4.22 -3.11 7.72
N PHE A 63 4.50 -4.37 7.38
CA PHE A 63 3.52 -5.25 6.74
C PHE A 63 3.60 -6.65 7.35
N GLU A 64 2.46 -7.33 7.39
CA GLU A 64 2.38 -8.74 7.76
C GLU A 64 3.18 -9.61 6.80
N GLU A 65 4.05 -10.50 7.28
CA GLU A 65 4.93 -11.34 6.43
C GLU A 65 4.14 -12.16 5.39
N SER A 66 2.88 -12.48 5.69
CA SER A 66 1.95 -13.14 4.74
C SER A 66 1.69 -12.32 3.45
N LEU A 67 1.89 -11.00 3.50
CA LEU A 67 1.73 -10.06 2.39
C LEU A 67 3.05 -9.70 1.69
N LYS A 68 4.13 -10.45 1.96
CA LYS A 68 5.40 -10.29 1.26
C LYS A 68 5.29 -10.51 -0.24
N SER A 69 4.45 -11.45 -0.66
CA SER A 69 4.15 -11.69 -2.07
C SER A 69 2.73 -12.24 -2.23
N LEU A 70 1.90 -11.52 -2.97
CA LEU A 70 0.53 -11.89 -3.27
C LEU A 70 0.32 -11.97 -4.77
N ALA A 71 0.07 -13.18 -5.28
CA ALA A 71 -0.34 -13.38 -6.67
C ALA A 71 -1.79 -12.88 -6.86
N VAL A 72 -1.99 -11.96 -7.81
CA VAL A 72 -3.30 -11.36 -8.10
C VAL A 72 -3.87 -11.89 -9.41
N ASN A 73 -3.08 -11.86 -10.49
CA ASN A 73 -3.41 -12.34 -11.83
C ASN A 73 -4.81 -11.90 -12.33
N LYS A 74 -5.17 -10.64 -12.11
CA LYS A 74 -6.47 -10.06 -12.49
C LYS A 74 -6.27 -8.64 -13.01
N ALA A 75 -7.03 -8.28 -14.05
CA ALA A 75 -7.02 -6.95 -14.67
C ALA A 75 -5.60 -6.41 -14.91
N GLY A 76 -4.72 -7.19 -15.52
CA GLY A 76 -3.34 -6.80 -15.83
C GLY A 76 -2.40 -6.65 -14.62
N ILE A 77 -2.89 -6.80 -13.38
CA ILE A 77 -2.07 -6.87 -12.18
C ILE A 77 -1.64 -8.33 -11.98
N GLN A 78 -0.33 -8.56 -11.94
CA GLN A 78 0.26 -9.90 -11.85
C GLN A 78 0.49 -10.29 -10.40
N VAL A 79 1.32 -9.52 -9.70
CA VAL A 79 1.75 -9.77 -8.32
C VAL A 79 1.90 -8.44 -7.57
N ILE A 80 1.67 -8.50 -6.26
CA ILE A 80 1.99 -7.43 -5.32
C ILE A 80 3.10 -7.94 -4.41
N GLU A 81 4.20 -7.19 -4.30
CA GLU A 81 5.36 -7.58 -3.50
C GLU A 81 5.66 -6.51 -2.45
N SER A 82 5.85 -6.92 -1.21
CA SER A 82 6.21 -6.03 -0.10
C SER A 82 7.65 -6.29 0.34
N ARG A 83 8.41 -5.23 0.58
CA ARG A 83 9.81 -5.31 1.04
C ARG A 83 10.08 -4.26 2.10
N MET A 84 10.62 -4.69 3.24
CA MET A 84 11.12 -3.78 4.26
C MET A 84 12.31 -3.00 3.74
N GLU A 85 12.32 -1.71 4.04
CA GLU A 85 13.39 -0.75 3.79
C GLU A 85 13.79 -0.12 5.13
N GLU A 86 14.88 0.66 5.19
CA GLU A 86 15.37 1.22 6.46
C GLU A 86 14.34 2.09 7.23
N LYS A 87 13.38 2.69 6.53
CA LYS A 87 12.44 3.68 7.09
C LYS A 87 10.97 3.34 6.86
N GLY A 88 10.65 2.08 6.63
CA GLY A 88 9.30 1.62 6.33
C GLY A 88 9.33 0.46 5.36
N PHE A 89 8.39 0.40 4.42
CA PHE A 89 8.39 -0.63 3.40
C PHE A 89 7.95 -0.10 2.04
N THR A 90 8.38 -0.80 1.00
CA THR A 90 7.91 -0.59 -0.37
C THR A 90 6.95 -1.71 -0.75
N LEU A 91 5.75 -1.34 -1.19
CA LEU A 91 4.80 -2.23 -1.86
C LEU A 91 4.88 -1.99 -3.36
N THR A 92 5.21 -3.02 -4.12
CA THR A 92 5.37 -2.99 -5.57
C THR A 92 4.21 -3.72 -6.23
N VAL A 93 3.39 -3.01 -7.00
CA VAL A 93 2.36 -3.60 -7.85
C VAL A 93 2.95 -3.84 -9.24
N VAL A 94 3.12 -5.11 -9.61
CA VAL A 94 3.64 -5.54 -10.91
C VAL A 94 2.49 -5.73 -11.89
N MET A 95 2.61 -5.11 -13.06
CA MET A 95 1.58 -5.10 -14.09
C MET A 95 2.11 -5.56 -15.46
N ASP A 96 1.20 -6.00 -16.32
CA ASP A 96 1.49 -6.37 -17.71
C ASP A 96 1.94 -5.18 -18.56
N LYS A 97 1.33 -4.01 -18.36
CA LYS A 97 1.68 -2.73 -18.98
C LYS A 97 1.42 -1.59 -18.00
N LEU A 98 2.02 -0.43 -18.27
CA LEU A 98 1.76 0.76 -17.46
C LEU A 98 0.31 1.20 -17.68
N LYS A 99 -0.39 1.46 -16.59
CA LYS A 99 -1.76 1.94 -16.57
C LYS A 99 -1.81 3.29 -15.87
N LEU A 100 -2.76 4.14 -16.26
CA LEU A 100 -3.05 5.35 -15.50
C LEU A 100 -3.49 4.95 -14.10
N TYR A 101 -3.01 5.68 -13.10
CA TYR A 101 -3.32 5.39 -11.70
C TYR A 101 -3.68 6.65 -10.93
N LYS A 102 -4.43 6.44 -9.84
CA LYS A 102 -4.68 7.45 -8.81
C LYS A 102 -4.54 6.79 -7.45
N THR A 103 -3.90 7.50 -6.52
CA THR A 103 -3.83 7.09 -5.12
C THR A 103 -4.64 8.03 -4.26
N ARG A 104 -5.19 7.49 -3.18
CA ARG A 104 -5.90 8.26 -2.15
C ARG A 104 -5.73 7.59 -0.81
N VAL A 105 -5.50 8.37 0.24
CA VAL A 105 -5.50 7.89 1.63
C VAL A 105 -6.80 8.33 2.31
N LYS A 106 -7.39 7.44 3.09
CA LYS A 106 -8.52 7.74 3.97
C LYS A 106 -8.38 6.93 5.25
N ASN A 107 -7.99 7.59 6.33
CA ASN A 107 -7.70 6.97 7.62
C ASN A 107 -6.63 5.87 7.48
N ASN A 108 -6.99 4.62 7.76
CA ASN A 108 -6.15 3.42 7.70
C ASN A 108 -6.24 2.70 6.34
N LEU A 109 -6.82 3.34 5.32
CA LEU A 109 -6.98 2.76 3.99
C LEU A 109 -6.21 3.57 2.95
N VAL A 110 -5.44 2.88 2.13
CA VAL A 110 -4.87 3.44 0.90
C VAL A 110 -5.51 2.78 -0.30
N TYR A 111 -6.07 3.60 -1.16
CA TYR A 111 -6.71 3.19 -2.40
C TYR A 111 -5.72 3.42 -3.54
N LEU A 112 -5.52 2.41 -4.36
CA LEU A 112 -4.85 2.50 -5.65
C LEU A 112 -5.83 2.11 -6.73
N GLN A 113 -6.32 3.12 -7.45
CA GLN A 113 -7.17 2.94 -8.61
C GLN A 113 -6.29 2.86 -9.85
N VAL A 114 -6.53 1.85 -10.68
CA VAL A 114 -5.79 1.59 -11.91
C VAL A 114 -6.77 1.49 -13.07
N SER A 115 -6.54 2.27 -14.13
CA SER A 115 -7.38 2.27 -15.33
C SER A 115 -7.10 1.06 -16.20
N ASP A 116 -8.13 0.30 -16.58
CA ASP A 116 -8.02 -0.77 -17.57
C ASP A 116 -8.14 -0.25 -19.01
N ASN A 117 -8.40 1.05 -19.22
CA ASN A 117 -8.37 1.66 -20.54
C ASN A 117 -6.93 1.90 -21.03
N PRO A 118 -6.60 1.50 -22.28
CA PRO A 118 -5.27 1.70 -22.89
C PRO A 118 -4.91 3.16 -23.13
#